data_AF-A0A7H0SQ87-F1
#
_entry.id   AF-A0A7H0SQ87-F1
#
_cell.length_a   1.000
_cell.length_b   1.000
_cell.length_c   1.000
_cell.angle_alpha   90.00
_cell.angle_beta   90.00
_cell.angle_gamma   90.00
#
_symmetry.space_group_name_H-M   'P 1'
#
loop_
_entity.id
_entity.type
_entity.pdbx_description
1 polymer ?
#
loop_
_entity_poly.entity_id
_entity_poly.type
_entity_poly.pdbx_seq_one_letter_code
_entity_poly.pdbx_strand_id
1 'polypeptide(L)'
;MAISALGTANTIIGPSQYADMVQCLTARFKVDSPADFKPEKGSGLRVSVAQGSGFAAGARVNSTATEQVVISAPSSGSRWDAIVVRVEWQKPEAEIIAIQGNASTIPSVVSSGAGVTNNINRIPGTKYDALLAIVKVTAGRSSIDQIFDMRMWGGDGGPFRVTPDGLANCSHLDCRKGTMITTDRNANTKRLDDDGVWRDVGTASNPWKTWTPTMRYYGNDWYKGGTEGGTEVRLGTAGTYIGKYRVVDGMLDGFVSVTTGPGNHFGTGQISVDLPLPCANSMPDTWSKGHIFISTQNGADQDLDFMLEVLIKSSWRRGVLYTPVSGAYNNLKPHIMGFGNEGIPQLASGYPVGSVYTMHLSYPVEDV
;
A
#
# COMPACT_ATOMS: atom_id res chain seq x y z
N MET A 1 29.19 -28.89 6.79
CA MET A 1 29.64 -28.07 5.65
C MET A 1 30.48 -26.93 6.17
N ALA A 2 31.59 -26.61 5.51
CA ALA A 2 32.42 -25.46 5.86
C ALA A 2 31.77 -24.18 5.32
N ILE A 3 31.84 -23.08 6.08
CA ILE A 3 31.47 -21.74 5.61
C ILE A 3 32.59 -21.26 4.70
N SER A 4 32.29 -20.99 3.43
CA SER A 4 33.25 -20.43 2.46
C SER A 4 33.01 -18.94 2.25
N ALA A 5 34.07 -18.16 2.07
CA ALA A 5 34.00 -16.74 1.74
C ALA A 5 34.62 -16.45 0.37
N LEU A 6 33.91 -15.70 -0.46
CA LEU A 6 34.43 -15.15 -1.72
C LEU A 6 35.14 -13.81 -1.45
N GLY A 7 36.15 -13.48 -2.27
CA GLY A 7 36.83 -12.18 -2.21
C GLY A 7 37.81 -12.06 -1.04
N THR A 8 38.26 -13.18 -0.49
CA THR A 8 39.28 -13.24 0.56
C THR A 8 40.67 -13.47 -0.03
N ALA A 9 41.71 -13.35 0.80
CA ALA A 9 43.10 -13.55 0.38
C ALA A 9 43.25 -14.89 -0.38
N ASN A 10 43.92 -14.83 -1.54
CA ASN A 10 44.16 -15.97 -2.43
C ASN A 10 42.91 -16.56 -3.12
N THR A 11 41.79 -15.84 -3.18
CA THR A 11 40.64 -16.23 -4.03
C THR A 11 40.66 -15.48 -5.35
N ILE A 12 40.45 -16.22 -6.46
CA ILE A 12 40.25 -15.63 -7.79
C ILE A 12 38.74 -15.53 -8.04
N ILE A 13 38.27 -14.32 -8.35
CA ILE A 13 36.87 -14.07 -8.69
C ILE A 13 36.69 -14.18 -10.21
N GLY A 14 36.09 -15.27 -10.65
CA GLY A 14 35.66 -15.43 -12.04
C GLY A 14 34.30 -14.79 -12.30
N PRO A 15 33.83 -14.77 -13.57
CA PRO A 15 32.55 -14.15 -13.94
C PRO A 15 31.34 -14.67 -13.17
N SER A 16 31.31 -15.97 -12.83
CA SER A 16 30.23 -16.58 -12.07
C SER A 16 30.25 -16.17 -10.60
N GLN A 17 31.42 -16.13 -9.97
CA GLN A 17 31.57 -15.62 -8.60
C GLN A 17 31.27 -14.13 -8.52
N TYR A 18 31.69 -13.33 -9.51
CA TYR A 18 31.37 -11.91 -9.58
C TYR A 18 29.85 -11.70 -9.68
N ALA A 19 29.17 -12.50 -10.51
CA ALA A 19 27.73 -12.43 -10.65
C ALA A 19 27.00 -12.73 -9.33
N ASP A 20 27.45 -13.75 -8.61
CA ASP A 20 26.92 -14.10 -7.29
C ASP A 20 27.13 -12.99 -6.24
N MET A 21 28.29 -12.33 -6.26
CA MET A 21 28.56 -11.20 -5.38
C MET A 21 27.71 -9.98 -5.73
N VAL A 22 27.68 -9.58 -7.00
CA VAL A 22 27.02 -8.34 -7.42
C VAL A 22 25.52 -8.44 -7.33
N GLN A 23 24.93 -9.62 -7.53
CA GLN A 23 23.48 -9.73 -7.37
C GLN A 23 23.06 -9.20 -5.99
N CYS A 24 23.82 -9.37 -4.92
CA CYS A 24 23.49 -8.86 -3.58
C CYS A 24 23.41 -7.32 -3.50
N LEU A 25 24.09 -6.61 -4.40
CA LEU A 25 24.20 -5.16 -4.41
C LEU A 25 23.16 -4.46 -5.30
N THR A 26 22.48 -5.19 -6.19
CA THR A 26 21.54 -4.62 -7.17
C THR A 26 20.32 -5.52 -7.42
N ALA A 27 19.41 -5.09 -8.29
CA ALA A 27 18.28 -5.89 -8.75
C ALA A 27 18.77 -7.18 -9.44
N ARG A 28 18.07 -8.30 -9.23
CA ARG A 28 18.36 -9.52 -9.99
C ARG A 28 18.06 -9.36 -11.48
N PHE A 29 17.06 -8.57 -11.83
CA PHE A 29 16.83 -8.17 -13.20
C PHE A 29 16.24 -6.75 -13.23
N LYS A 30 16.80 -5.87 -14.06
CA LYS A 30 16.16 -4.60 -14.46
C LYS A 30 16.70 -4.15 -15.81
N VAL A 31 15.90 -3.40 -16.56
CA VAL A 31 16.33 -2.67 -17.75
C VAL A 31 16.58 -1.20 -17.38
N ASP A 32 17.41 -0.51 -18.17
CA ASP A 32 17.83 0.85 -17.83
C ASP A 32 16.70 1.86 -17.98
N SER A 33 15.89 1.71 -19.03
CA SER A 33 14.75 2.57 -19.33
C SER A 33 13.52 1.78 -19.79
N PRO A 34 12.32 2.41 -19.80
CA PRO A 34 11.10 1.76 -20.29
C PRO A 34 11.19 1.27 -21.76
N ALA A 35 12.12 1.80 -22.56
CA ALA A 35 12.29 1.44 -23.96
C ALA A 35 13.22 0.23 -24.16
N ASP A 36 14.11 -0.05 -23.21
CA ASP A 36 15.16 -1.06 -23.36
C ASP A 36 14.62 -2.50 -23.30
N PHE A 37 14.96 -3.32 -24.30
CA PHE A 37 14.43 -4.69 -24.43
C PHE A 37 12.90 -4.77 -24.47
N LYS A 38 12.22 -3.72 -24.94
CA LYS A 38 10.76 -3.69 -24.99
C LYS A 38 10.20 -4.77 -25.91
N PRO A 39 9.38 -5.70 -25.40
CA PRO A 39 8.80 -6.76 -26.19
C PRO A 39 7.50 -6.28 -26.85
N GLU A 40 7.35 -6.54 -28.14
CA GLU A 40 6.18 -6.19 -28.94
C GLU A 40 5.80 -7.34 -29.87
N LYS A 41 4.55 -7.37 -30.32
CA LYS A 41 4.10 -8.38 -31.29
C LYS A 41 4.78 -8.12 -32.63
N GLY A 42 5.56 -9.09 -33.09
CA GLY A 42 6.14 -9.09 -34.44
C GLY A 42 5.15 -9.59 -35.48
N SER A 43 5.63 -9.76 -36.72
CA SER A 43 4.85 -10.41 -37.78
C SER A 43 4.78 -11.91 -37.55
N GLY A 44 3.58 -12.48 -37.73
CA GLY A 44 3.37 -13.90 -37.48
C GLY A 44 3.40 -14.27 -35.98
N LEU A 45 3.86 -15.48 -35.67
CA LEU A 45 4.12 -15.93 -34.31
C LEU A 45 5.53 -15.53 -33.86
N ARG A 46 5.81 -14.23 -33.89
CA ARG A 46 7.10 -13.66 -33.48
C ARG A 46 6.92 -12.60 -32.42
N VAL A 47 7.86 -12.55 -31.49
CA VAL A 47 8.03 -11.42 -30.56
C VAL A 47 9.24 -10.63 -31.02
N SER A 48 9.02 -9.34 -31.27
CA SER A 48 10.05 -8.37 -31.57
C SER A 48 10.52 -7.76 -30.25
N VAL A 49 11.79 -7.87 -29.92
CA VAL A 49 12.36 -7.28 -28.71
C VAL A 49 13.27 -6.14 -29.12
N ALA A 50 12.95 -4.91 -28.71
CA ALA A 50 13.74 -3.73 -29.05
C ALA A 50 15.18 -3.84 -28.57
N GLN A 51 16.09 -3.14 -29.24
CA GLN A 51 17.44 -2.92 -28.73
C GLN A 51 17.40 -2.28 -27.34
N GLY A 52 18.47 -2.40 -26.58
CA GLY A 52 18.56 -1.76 -25.28
C GLY A 52 19.54 -2.40 -24.34
N SER A 53 19.55 -1.89 -23.11
CA SER A 53 20.46 -2.36 -22.08
C SER A 53 19.77 -2.63 -20.74
N GLY A 54 20.41 -3.49 -19.96
CA GLY A 54 19.90 -3.86 -18.65
C GLY A 54 20.87 -4.75 -17.91
N PHE A 55 20.42 -5.24 -16.77
CA PHE A 55 21.19 -6.04 -15.86
C PHE A 55 20.45 -7.34 -15.55
N ALA A 56 21.14 -8.48 -15.63
CA ALA A 56 20.59 -9.80 -15.35
C ALA A 56 21.57 -10.59 -14.48
N ALA A 57 21.22 -10.78 -13.21
CA ALA A 57 21.90 -11.57 -12.20
C ALA A 57 23.42 -11.40 -12.16
N GLY A 58 23.91 -10.16 -12.12
CA GLY A 58 25.35 -9.89 -12.09
C GLY A 58 25.91 -9.40 -13.42
N ALA A 59 25.27 -9.75 -14.54
CA ALA A 59 25.77 -9.46 -15.88
C ALA A 59 25.10 -8.22 -16.47
N ARG A 60 25.91 -7.36 -17.08
CA ARG A 60 25.44 -6.31 -17.98
C ARG A 60 25.09 -6.94 -19.32
N VAL A 61 23.86 -6.72 -19.79
CA VAL A 61 23.42 -7.18 -21.11
C VAL A 61 23.07 -5.98 -21.97
N ASN A 62 23.59 -5.95 -23.19
CA ASN A 62 23.32 -4.90 -24.17
C ASN A 62 22.96 -5.57 -25.50
N SER A 63 21.88 -5.14 -26.13
CA SER A 63 21.59 -5.41 -27.53
C SER A 63 21.61 -4.10 -28.32
N THR A 64 22.24 -4.13 -29.49
CA THR A 64 22.37 -3.00 -30.40
C THR A 64 21.39 -3.04 -31.57
N ALA A 65 20.49 -4.02 -31.58
CA ALA A 65 19.49 -4.20 -32.63
C ALA A 65 18.21 -4.83 -32.08
N THR A 66 17.14 -4.75 -32.86
CA THR A 66 15.89 -5.46 -32.53
C THR A 66 16.06 -6.96 -32.79
N GLU A 67 15.80 -7.77 -31.77
CA GLU A 67 15.84 -9.23 -31.83
C GLU A 67 14.45 -9.80 -32.16
N GLN A 68 14.41 -10.94 -32.83
CA GLN A 68 13.17 -11.63 -33.19
C GLN A 68 13.15 -13.05 -32.61
N VAL A 69 12.17 -13.32 -31.76
CA VAL A 69 11.97 -14.65 -31.19
C VAL A 69 10.78 -15.31 -31.86
N VAL A 70 10.99 -16.46 -32.49
CA VAL A 70 9.92 -17.23 -33.13
C VAL A 70 9.30 -18.18 -32.10
N ILE A 71 7.97 -18.22 -32.05
CA ILE A 71 7.19 -19.10 -31.17
C ILE A 71 6.40 -20.08 -32.04
N SER A 72 6.38 -21.36 -31.67
CA SER A 72 5.53 -22.34 -32.34
C SER A 72 4.08 -22.26 -31.86
N ALA A 73 3.12 -22.41 -32.76
CA ALA A 73 1.73 -22.58 -32.38
C ALA A 73 1.55 -23.89 -31.58
N PRO A 74 0.71 -23.92 -30.54
CA PRO A 74 0.29 -25.18 -29.94
C PRO A 74 -0.59 -25.95 -30.93
N SER A 75 -0.59 -27.27 -30.86
CA SER A 75 -1.40 -28.13 -31.73
C SER A 75 -2.90 -28.00 -31.45
N SER A 76 -3.29 -27.60 -30.24
CA SER A 76 -4.65 -27.29 -29.83
C SER A 76 -4.67 -26.28 -28.67
N GLY A 77 -5.83 -25.66 -28.40
CA GLY A 77 -6.02 -24.76 -27.26
C GLY A 77 -5.12 -23.52 -27.26
N SER A 78 -4.78 -23.03 -26.07
CA SER A 78 -3.83 -21.94 -25.85
C SER A 78 -2.64 -22.43 -25.01
N ARG A 79 -1.50 -21.73 -25.09
CA ARG A 79 -0.30 -21.96 -24.29
C ARG A 79 0.31 -20.62 -23.87
N TRP A 80 0.84 -20.57 -22.65
CA TRP A 80 1.59 -19.44 -22.14
C TRP A 80 3.10 -19.71 -22.21
N ASP A 81 3.82 -18.86 -22.93
CA ASP A 81 5.27 -18.96 -23.08
C ASP A 81 5.96 -17.76 -22.39
N ALA A 82 7.22 -17.92 -22.00
CA ALA A 82 8.03 -16.87 -21.42
C ALA A 82 9.08 -16.40 -22.42
N ILE A 83 9.20 -15.09 -22.62
CA ILE A 83 10.29 -14.46 -23.38
C ILE A 83 11.33 -13.98 -22.38
N VAL A 84 12.56 -14.43 -22.54
CA VAL A 84 13.63 -14.16 -21.57
C VAL A 84 14.91 -13.72 -22.26
N VAL A 85 15.71 -12.92 -21.56
CA VAL A 85 17.14 -12.79 -21.81
C VAL A 85 17.85 -13.87 -21.02
N ARG A 86 18.48 -14.82 -21.70
CA ARG A 86 19.25 -15.89 -21.09
C ARG A 86 20.72 -15.52 -21.03
N VAL A 87 21.28 -15.58 -19.82
CA VAL A 87 22.71 -15.48 -19.55
C VAL A 87 23.22 -16.85 -19.11
N GLU A 88 24.18 -17.39 -19.85
CA GLU A 88 24.89 -18.62 -19.50
C GLU A 88 26.37 -18.28 -19.29
N TRP A 89 26.91 -18.49 -18.08
CA TRP A 89 28.28 -18.08 -17.75
C TRP A 89 29.36 -18.93 -18.43
N GLN A 90 28.97 -20.02 -19.10
CA GLN A 90 29.86 -20.80 -19.96
C GLN A 90 29.92 -20.27 -21.40
N LYS A 91 29.08 -19.29 -21.75
CA LYS A 91 29.02 -18.66 -23.08
C LYS A 91 29.44 -17.19 -22.99
N PRO A 92 30.02 -16.63 -24.06
CA PRO A 92 30.40 -15.21 -24.09
C PRO A 92 29.21 -14.26 -24.31
N GLU A 93 28.08 -14.77 -24.81
CA GLU A 93 26.93 -13.96 -25.24
C GLU A 93 25.66 -14.34 -24.48
N ALA A 94 24.79 -13.34 -24.28
CA ALA A 94 23.42 -13.54 -23.83
C ALA A 94 22.49 -13.65 -25.05
N GLU A 95 21.43 -14.42 -24.92
CA GLU A 95 20.48 -14.68 -26.01
C GLU A 95 19.04 -14.38 -25.59
N ILE A 96 18.20 -13.92 -26.53
CA ILE A 96 16.77 -13.76 -26.29
C ILE A 96 16.05 -14.98 -26.84
N ILE A 97 15.31 -15.68 -25.98
CA ILE A 97 14.66 -16.95 -26.33
C ILE A 97 13.23 -17.01 -25.80
N ALA A 98 12.44 -17.91 -26.39
CA ALA A 98 11.13 -18.31 -25.88
C ALA A 98 11.25 -19.65 -25.14
N ILE A 99 10.67 -19.73 -23.95
CA ILE A 99 10.55 -20.96 -23.17
C ILE A 99 9.08 -21.34 -23.14
N GLN A 100 8.75 -22.54 -23.62
CA GLN A 100 7.38 -22.96 -23.82
C GLN A 100 6.76 -23.50 -22.53
N GLY A 101 5.59 -22.95 -22.16
CA GLY A 101 4.87 -23.38 -20.95
C GLY A 101 3.75 -24.36 -21.28
N ASN A 102 2.60 -24.19 -20.62
CA ASN A 102 1.42 -25.02 -20.84
C ASN A 102 0.14 -24.15 -20.95
N ALA A 103 -1.02 -24.79 -20.98
CA ALA A 103 -2.29 -24.11 -21.20
C ALA A 103 -2.71 -23.15 -20.07
N SER A 104 -2.19 -23.36 -18.86
CA SER A 104 -2.64 -22.66 -17.65
C SER A 104 -1.55 -21.80 -17.02
N THR A 105 -0.28 -22.09 -17.30
CA THR A 105 0.86 -21.49 -16.60
C THR A 105 2.05 -21.32 -17.55
N ILE A 106 2.87 -20.32 -17.25
CA ILE A 106 4.20 -20.17 -17.84
C ILE A 106 5.12 -21.33 -17.41
N PRO A 107 6.28 -21.54 -18.06
CA PRO A 107 7.23 -22.56 -17.62
C PRO A 107 7.62 -22.40 -16.16
N SER A 108 7.81 -23.52 -15.45
CA SER A 108 8.16 -23.47 -14.03
C SER A 108 9.58 -22.94 -13.81
N VAL A 109 9.79 -22.35 -12.64
CA VAL A 109 11.07 -21.75 -12.24
C VAL A 109 11.98 -22.80 -11.62
N VAL A 110 13.26 -22.78 -11.99
CA VAL A 110 14.32 -23.59 -11.37
C VAL A 110 15.36 -22.66 -10.77
N SER A 111 15.61 -22.77 -9.46
CA SER A 111 16.49 -21.88 -8.70
C SER A 111 17.80 -22.55 -8.22
N SER A 112 18.05 -23.79 -8.60
CA SER A 112 19.26 -24.53 -8.22
C SER A 112 19.68 -25.56 -9.27
N GLY A 113 20.95 -25.96 -9.27
CA GLY A 113 21.50 -27.02 -10.13
C GLY A 113 22.13 -26.48 -11.42
N ALA A 114 22.23 -27.34 -12.45
CA ALA A 114 22.87 -27.00 -13.73
C ALA A 114 21.97 -26.19 -14.70
N GLY A 115 20.72 -25.95 -14.30
CA GLY A 115 19.68 -25.38 -15.16
C GLY A 115 18.98 -26.41 -16.04
N VAL A 116 17.77 -26.08 -16.48
CA VAL A 116 16.90 -26.93 -17.29
C VAL A 116 16.41 -26.14 -18.50
N THR A 117 16.54 -26.72 -19.69
CA THR A 117 16.29 -26.02 -20.96
C THR A 117 14.87 -25.47 -21.08
N ASN A 118 13.87 -26.24 -20.65
CA ASN A 118 12.44 -25.93 -20.82
C ASN A 118 11.82 -25.23 -19.61
N ASN A 119 12.66 -24.63 -18.75
CA ASN A 119 12.26 -23.95 -17.53
C ASN A 119 12.88 -22.57 -17.46
N ILE A 120 12.27 -21.68 -16.68
CA ILE A 120 12.87 -20.39 -16.36
C ILE A 120 13.94 -20.61 -15.29
N ASN A 121 15.20 -20.41 -15.63
CA ASN A 121 16.33 -20.62 -14.73
C ASN A 121 16.64 -19.35 -13.94
N ARG A 122 16.78 -19.47 -12.62
CA ARG A 122 17.15 -18.39 -11.70
C ARG A 122 18.40 -18.79 -10.90
N ILE A 123 19.44 -19.16 -11.63
CA ILE A 123 20.69 -19.73 -11.07
C ILE A 123 21.89 -18.85 -11.48
N PRO A 124 22.13 -17.74 -10.74
CA PRO A 124 23.28 -16.86 -10.96
C PRO A 124 24.59 -17.65 -11.05
N GLY A 125 25.46 -17.26 -11.98
CA GLY A 125 26.75 -17.92 -12.20
C GLY A 125 26.70 -19.25 -12.96
N THR A 126 25.51 -19.78 -13.27
CA THR A 126 25.34 -20.96 -14.14
C THR A 126 24.47 -20.62 -15.34
N LYS A 127 23.17 -20.41 -15.12
CA LYS A 127 22.18 -20.12 -16.14
C LYS A 127 21.06 -19.28 -15.53
N TYR A 128 20.83 -18.10 -16.10
CA TYR A 128 19.84 -17.16 -15.60
C TYR A 128 18.98 -16.60 -16.74
N ASP A 129 17.66 -16.70 -16.57
CA ASP A 129 16.64 -16.28 -17.52
C ASP A 129 15.93 -15.05 -16.98
N ALA A 130 16.33 -13.85 -17.40
CA ALA A 130 15.66 -12.59 -17.09
C ALA A 130 14.35 -12.48 -17.85
N LEU A 131 13.21 -12.44 -17.16
CA LEU A 131 11.88 -12.45 -17.78
C LEU A 131 11.55 -11.08 -18.37
N LEU A 132 11.40 -11.02 -19.70
CA LEU A 132 10.98 -9.82 -20.42
C LEU A 132 9.46 -9.76 -20.60
N ALA A 133 8.85 -10.89 -20.97
CA ALA A 133 7.42 -10.95 -21.22
C ALA A 133 6.83 -12.34 -20.99
N ILE A 134 5.52 -12.35 -20.77
CA ILE A 134 4.69 -13.55 -20.84
C ILE A 134 3.80 -13.41 -22.07
N VAL A 135 3.73 -14.44 -22.89
CA VAL A 135 2.97 -14.41 -24.15
C VAL A 135 1.98 -15.55 -24.23
N LYS A 136 0.78 -15.24 -24.73
CA LYS A 136 -0.24 -16.25 -25.03
C LYS A 136 -0.27 -16.52 -26.51
N VAL A 137 -0.15 -17.80 -26.87
CA VAL A 137 -0.34 -18.29 -28.24
C VAL A 137 -1.54 -19.24 -28.28
N THR A 138 -2.25 -19.26 -29.40
CA THR A 138 -3.49 -20.04 -29.57
C THR A 138 -3.44 -20.80 -30.89
N ALA A 139 -3.84 -22.07 -30.86
CA ALA A 139 -3.86 -22.94 -32.02
C ALA A 139 -4.73 -22.36 -33.15
N GLY A 140 -4.28 -22.52 -34.40
CA GLY A 140 -4.98 -22.01 -35.58
C GLY A 140 -4.85 -20.49 -35.80
N ARG A 141 -4.15 -19.75 -34.94
CA ARG A 141 -3.84 -18.32 -35.17
C ARG A 141 -2.46 -18.15 -35.78
N SER A 142 -2.36 -17.17 -36.68
CA SER A 142 -1.09 -16.76 -37.30
C SER A 142 -0.37 -15.67 -36.52
N SER A 143 -0.93 -15.16 -35.42
CA SER A 143 -0.36 -14.08 -34.61
C SER A 143 -0.49 -14.34 -33.10
N ILE A 144 0.36 -13.66 -32.32
CA ILE A 144 0.35 -13.73 -30.85
C ILE A 144 -0.95 -13.13 -30.31
N ASP A 145 -1.62 -13.86 -29.41
CA ASP A 145 -2.90 -13.46 -28.81
C ASP A 145 -2.69 -12.33 -27.80
N GLN A 146 -1.81 -12.53 -26.83
CA GLN A 146 -1.54 -11.57 -25.75
C GLN A 146 -0.04 -11.51 -25.44
N ILE A 147 0.41 -10.34 -24.99
CA ILE A 147 1.75 -10.13 -24.46
C ILE A 147 1.64 -9.28 -23.20
N PHE A 148 2.23 -9.75 -22.12
CA PHE A 148 2.36 -9.05 -20.85
C PHE A 148 3.81 -8.66 -20.68
N ASP A 149 4.08 -7.37 -20.57
CA ASP A 149 5.42 -6.84 -20.34
C ASP A 149 5.80 -7.01 -18.87
N MET A 150 6.84 -7.80 -18.61
CA MET A 150 7.31 -8.18 -17.27
C MET A 150 8.61 -7.48 -16.89
N ARG A 151 9.09 -6.53 -17.70
CA ARG A 151 10.31 -5.80 -17.40
C ARG A 151 10.14 -4.91 -16.18
N MET A 152 11.25 -4.72 -15.46
CA MET A 152 11.37 -3.76 -14.37
C MET A 152 12.44 -2.73 -14.72
N TRP A 153 12.25 -1.46 -14.33
CA TRP A 153 13.25 -0.40 -14.54
C TRP A 153 13.30 0.58 -13.36
N GLY A 154 14.28 1.49 -13.37
CA GLY A 154 14.48 2.48 -12.30
C GLY A 154 14.87 1.85 -10.96
N GLY A 155 14.22 2.29 -9.88
CA GLY A 155 14.45 1.80 -8.50
C GLY A 155 15.67 2.40 -7.79
N ASP A 156 16.36 3.36 -8.39
CA ASP A 156 17.52 4.01 -7.78
C ASP A 156 17.05 5.00 -6.69
N GLY A 157 16.91 4.50 -5.45
CA GLY A 157 16.41 5.27 -4.30
C GLY A 157 14.90 5.18 -4.09
N GLY A 158 14.21 4.24 -4.73
CA GLY A 158 12.76 4.06 -4.61
C GLY A 158 12.28 2.70 -5.14
N PRO A 159 10.96 2.48 -5.28
CA PRO A 159 10.42 1.24 -5.84
C PRO A 159 10.82 1.07 -7.32
N PHE A 160 10.97 -0.18 -7.76
CA PHE A 160 11.10 -0.48 -9.18
C PHE A 160 9.82 -0.10 -9.92
N ARG A 161 9.98 0.31 -11.18
CA ARG A 161 8.87 0.61 -12.07
C ARG A 161 8.51 -0.62 -12.89
N VAL A 162 7.22 -0.84 -13.06
CA VAL A 162 6.64 -1.90 -13.89
C VAL A 162 5.44 -1.38 -14.68
N THR A 163 5.06 -2.09 -15.73
CA THR A 163 3.79 -1.88 -16.41
C THR A 163 2.61 -2.35 -15.54
N PRO A 164 1.36 -1.99 -15.87
CA PRO A 164 0.17 -2.57 -15.22
C PRO A 164 0.14 -4.10 -15.30
N ASP A 165 0.58 -4.69 -16.41
CA ASP A 165 0.65 -6.15 -16.58
C ASP A 165 1.69 -6.76 -15.63
N GLY A 166 2.86 -6.14 -15.50
CA GLY A 166 3.90 -6.55 -14.57
C GLY A 166 3.45 -6.47 -13.10
N LEU A 167 2.66 -5.44 -12.74
CA LEU A 167 2.08 -5.33 -11.41
C LEU A 167 1.03 -6.42 -11.13
N ALA A 168 0.16 -6.70 -12.11
CA ALA A 168 -0.89 -7.72 -11.99
C ALA A 168 -0.32 -9.15 -11.93
N ASN A 169 0.82 -9.38 -12.59
CA ASN A 169 1.48 -10.68 -12.68
C ASN A 169 2.81 -10.73 -11.89
N CYS A 170 2.90 -9.93 -10.82
CA CYS A 170 4.14 -9.70 -10.06
C CYS A 170 4.75 -10.96 -9.44
N SER A 171 3.97 -12.03 -9.24
CA SER A 171 4.46 -13.34 -8.77
C SER A 171 5.50 -13.99 -9.70
N HIS A 172 5.61 -13.55 -10.96
CA HIS A 172 6.60 -14.03 -11.92
C HIS A 172 7.90 -13.19 -11.97
N LEU A 173 7.93 -12.04 -11.29
CA LEU A 173 9.12 -11.20 -11.20
C LEU A 173 10.14 -11.83 -10.25
N ASP A 174 11.41 -11.84 -10.65
CA ASP A 174 12.50 -12.30 -9.78
C ASP A 174 13.02 -11.15 -8.91
N CYS A 175 12.33 -10.96 -7.78
CA CYS A 175 12.63 -9.94 -6.79
C CYS A 175 13.07 -10.57 -5.47
N ARG A 176 13.83 -9.81 -4.67
CA ARG A 176 14.09 -10.18 -3.27
C ARG A 176 12.91 -9.83 -2.39
N LYS A 177 12.74 -10.57 -1.31
CA LYS A 177 11.85 -10.17 -0.20
C LYS A 177 12.25 -8.75 0.28
N GLY A 178 11.27 -7.92 0.56
CA GLY A 178 11.38 -6.48 0.79
C GLY A 178 11.31 -5.60 -0.46
N THR A 179 11.38 -6.16 -1.68
CA THR A 179 11.31 -5.35 -2.91
C THR A 179 9.94 -4.69 -3.05
N MET A 180 9.94 -3.41 -3.41
CA MET A 180 8.74 -2.69 -3.82
C MET A 180 8.73 -2.48 -5.33
N ILE A 181 7.57 -2.65 -5.94
CA ILE A 181 7.29 -2.33 -7.35
C ILE A 181 6.11 -1.38 -7.44
N THR A 182 6.08 -0.54 -8.46
CA THR A 182 5.01 0.43 -8.66
C THR A 182 4.79 0.70 -10.14
N THR A 183 3.55 1.05 -10.51
CA THR A 183 3.28 1.55 -11.86
C THR A 183 3.77 2.99 -12.03
N ASP A 184 3.83 3.45 -13.28
CA ASP A 184 4.14 4.85 -13.55
C ASP A 184 3.16 5.79 -12.83
N ARG A 185 3.67 6.92 -12.33
CA ARG A 185 2.97 7.92 -11.49
C ARG A 185 2.53 7.41 -10.10
N ASN A 186 3.11 6.31 -9.60
CA ASN A 186 2.86 5.80 -8.24
C ASN A 186 1.39 5.46 -7.94
N ALA A 187 0.58 5.15 -8.96
CA ALA A 187 -0.85 4.93 -8.76
C ALA A 187 -1.12 3.69 -7.91
N ASN A 188 -0.35 2.62 -8.12
CA ASN A 188 -0.44 1.38 -7.37
C ASN A 188 0.97 0.86 -7.05
N THR A 189 1.17 0.41 -5.82
CA THR A 189 2.46 -0.11 -5.35
C THR A 189 2.22 -1.46 -4.69
N LYS A 190 3.13 -2.41 -4.91
CA LYS A 190 3.17 -3.69 -4.20
C LYS A 190 4.53 -3.91 -3.56
N ARG A 191 4.56 -4.60 -2.42
CA ARG A 191 5.78 -5.07 -1.75
C ARG A 191 5.76 -6.60 -1.69
N LEU A 192 6.92 -7.20 -1.94
CA LEU A 192 7.14 -8.62 -1.72
C LEU A 192 7.54 -8.81 -0.25
N ASP A 193 6.67 -9.42 0.54
CA ASP A 193 6.91 -9.58 1.97
C ASP A 193 7.87 -10.74 2.29
N ASP A 194 8.23 -10.87 3.56
CA ASP A 194 9.16 -11.88 4.06
C ASP A 194 8.62 -13.32 3.95
N ASP A 195 7.32 -13.49 3.83
CA ASP A 195 6.65 -14.75 3.49
C ASP A 195 6.66 -15.09 1.99
N GLY A 196 7.12 -14.17 1.14
CA GLY A 196 7.15 -14.33 -0.32
C GLY A 196 5.83 -14.01 -1.02
N VAL A 197 4.89 -13.34 -0.34
CA VAL A 197 3.62 -12.89 -0.92
C VAL A 197 3.73 -11.42 -1.34
N TRP A 198 3.22 -11.09 -2.52
CA TRP A 198 3.07 -9.69 -2.95
C TRP A 198 1.80 -9.08 -2.34
N ARG A 199 1.95 -8.01 -1.57
CA ARG A 199 0.82 -7.24 -1.00
C ARG A 199 0.82 -5.83 -1.54
N ASP A 200 -0.36 -5.26 -1.72
CA ASP A 200 -0.49 -3.85 -2.07
C ASP A 200 0.08 -2.97 -0.92
N VAL A 201 0.62 -1.81 -1.28
CA VAL A 201 1.14 -0.79 -0.35
C VAL A 201 0.44 0.54 -0.60
N GLY A 202 0.05 1.23 0.48
CA GLY A 202 -0.61 2.53 0.41
C GLY A 202 -2.14 2.46 0.25
N THR A 203 -2.74 3.47 -0.40
CA THR A 203 -4.20 3.71 -0.49
C THR A 203 -5.02 2.57 -1.08
N ALA A 204 -4.47 1.80 -2.03
CA ALA A 204 -5.16 0.68 -2.66
C ALA A 204 -5.37 -0.50 -1.68
N SER A 205 -4.37 -0.77 -0.84
CA SER A 205 -4.42 -1.73 0.27
C SER A 205 -5.19 -1.22 1.49
N ASN A 206 -5.32 0.11 1.62
CA ASN A 206 -5.94 0.76 2.75
C ASN A 206 -7.12 1.67 2.31
N PRO A 207 -8.16 1.10 1.67
CA PRO A 207 -9.31 1.88 1.22
C PRO A 207 -10.02 2.54 2.40
N TRP A 208 -10.62 3.70 2.15
CA TRP A 208 -11.47 4.37 3.13
C TRP A 208 -12.68 3.49 3.48
N LYS A 209 -12.79 3.11 4.75
CA LYS A 209 -13.92 2.40 5.34
C LYS A 209 -14.87 3.42 5.97
N THR A 210 -16.17 3.22 5.77
CA THR A 210 -17.21 4.01 6.46
C THR A 210 -17.51 3.43 7.83
N TRP A 211 -17.78 4.29 8.80
CA TRP A 211 -18.26 3.89 10.13
C TRP A 211 -19.16 4.98 10.74
N THR A 212 -19.92 4.64 11.79
CA THR A 212 -20.85 5.57 12.45
C THR A 212 -20.27 6.06 13.77
N PRO A 213 -19.77 7.31 13.84
CA PRO A 213 -19.15 7.89 15.03
C PRO A 213 -20.18 8.33 16.07
N THR A 214 -20.72 7.39 16.84
CA THR A 214 -21.69 7.69 17.88
C THR A 214 -21.06 8.53 19.00
N MET A 215 -21.68 9.68 19.30
CA MET A 215 -21.31 10.51 20.46
C MET A 215 -22.06 10.06 21.71
N ARG A 216 -21.43 10.19 22.87
CA ARG A 216 -21.98 9.77 24.17
C ARG A 216 -21.76 10.79 25.26
N TYR A 217 -22.66 10.85 26.23
CA TYR A 217 -22.53 11.63 27.45
C TYR A 217 -22.55 10.75 28.70
N TYR A 218 -22.00 11.26 29.82
CA TYR A 218 -21.70 10.46 31.02
C TYR A 218 -22.31 10.97 32.33
N GLY A 219 -23.19 11.97 32.29
CA GLY A 219 -23.75 12.56 33.51
C GLY A 219 -22.63 13.05 34.44
N ASN A 220 -22.74 12.75 35.73
CA ASN A 220 -21.73 13.13 36.71
C ASN A 220 -20.50 12.20 36.74
N ASP A 221 -20.47 11.14 35.93
CA ASP A 221 -19.39 10.14 35.92
C ASP A 221 -18.25 10.56 34.96
N TRP A 222 -17.56 11.64 35.33
CA TRP A 222 -16.56 12.34 34.52
C TRP A 222 -15.33 11.50 34.14
N TYR A 223 -15.12 10.31 34.71
CA TYR A 223 -13.92 9.49 34.51
C TYR A 223 -14.12 8.34 33.49
N LYS A 224 -15.34 8.10 33.00
CA LYS A 224 -15.64 6.92 32.14
C LYS A 224 -15.66 7.19 30.63
N GLY A 225 -15.43 8.43 30.20
CA GLY A 225 -15.56 8.84 28.80
C GLY A 225 -14.77 8.01 27.78
N GLY A 226 -13.67 7.36 28.20
CA GLY A 226 -12.75 6.66 27.31
C GLY A 226 -12.96 5.15 27.15
N THR A 227 -13.58 4.47 28.11
CA THR A 227 -13.50 3.00 28.22
C THR A 227 -14.85 2.32 28.00
N GLU A 228 -15.85 2.56 28.86
CA GLU A 228 -17.14 1.84 28.82
C GLU A 228 -18.33 2.72 29.22
N GLY A 229 -19.55 2.29 28.84
CA GLY A 229 -20.79 2.97 29.19
C GLY A 229 -21.08 4.23 28.35
N GLY A 230 -21.79 5.18 28.96
CA GLY A 230 -22.25 6.42 28.34
C GLY A 230 -23.58 6.25 27.60
N THR A 231 -24.41 7.29 27.66
CA THR A 231 -25.68 7.35 26.94
C THR A 231 -25.47 8.03 25.59
N GLU A 232 -26.01 7.44 24.53
CA GLU A 232 -25.93 8.02 23.19
C GLU A 232 -26.57 9.41 23.15
N VAL A 233 -25.86 10.33 22.50
CA VAL A 233 -26.34 11.67 22.21
C VAL A 233 -27.42 11.61 21.13
N ARG A 234 -28.54 12.27 21.37
CA ARG A 234 -29.60 12.42 20.37
C ARG A 234 -29.28 13.63 19.47
N LEU A 235 -29.07 13.41 18.18
CA LEU A 235 -28.74 14.50 17.25
C LEU A 235 -29.94 15.34 16.80
N GLY A 236 -31.17 14.94 17.14
CA GLY A 236 -32.39 15.62 16.71
C GLY A 236 -32.83 15.23 15.29
N THR A 237 -33.88 15.86 14.79
CA THR A 237 -34.44 15.60 13.46
C THR A 237 -33.42 15.98 12.37
N ALA A 238 -33.19 15.09 11.41
CA ALA A 238 -32.17 15.24 10.35
C ALA A 238 -30.71 15.32 10.83
N GLY A 239 -30.45 15.01 12.11
CA GLY A 239 -29.09 14.87 12.61
C GLY A 239 -28.39 13.65 12.00
N THR A 240 -27.09 13.77 11.74
CA THR A 240 -26.29 12.72 11.06
C THR A 240 -24.92 12.53 11.69
N TYR A 241 -24.47 11.26 11.69
CA TYR A 241 -23.11 10.86 11.99
C TYR A 241 -22.44 10.38 10.70
N ILE A 242 -21.28 10.94 10.35
CA ILE A 242 -20.48 10.52 9.19
C ILE A 242 -19.06 10.27 9.65
N GLY A 243 -18.61 9.02 9.55
CA GLY A 243 -17.23 8.64 9.82
C GLY A 243 -16.58 7.93 8.62
N LYS A 244 -15.34 8.29 8.32
CA LYS A 244 -14.48 7.53 7.38
C LYS A 244 -13.11 7.33 8.00
N TYR A 245 -12.53 6.15 7.81
CA TYR A 245 -11.16 5.87 8.28
C TYR A 245 -10.41 4.95 7.33
N ARG A 246 -9.09 4.95 7.43
CA ARG A 246 -8.19 3.93 6.88
C ARG A 246 -7.06 3.69 7.87
N VAL A 247 -6.38 2.56 7.75
CA VAL A 247 -5.18 2.27 8.54
C VAL A 247 -4.00 2.26 7.57
N VAL A 248 -2.95 3.04 7.82
CA VAL A 248 -1.74 3.09 7.01
C VAL A 248 -0.56 2.82 7.93
N ASP A 249 0.16 1.73 7.70
CA ASP A 249 1.33 1.34 8.49
C ASP A 249 1.06 1.27 10.00
N GLY A 250 -0.09 0.70 10.39
CA GLY A 250 -0.52 0.58 11.79
C GLY A 250 -1.06 1.88 12.41
N MET A 251 -1.10 2.99 11.67
CA MET A 251 -1.71 4.25 12.08
C MET A 251 -3.10 4.43 11.48
N LEU A 252 -4.09 4.71 12.30
CA LEU A 252 -5.38 5.19 11.81
C LEU A 252 -5.29 6.62 11.30
N ASP A 253 -5.94 6.87 10.18
CA ASP A 253 -6.21 8.19 9.60
C ASP A 253 -7.71 8.26 9.32
N GLY A 254 -8.42 9.14 10.02
CA GLY A 254 -9.88 9.18 10.01
C GLY A 254 -10.46 10.58 10.08
N PHE A 255 -11.68 10.73 9.56
CA PHE A 255 -12.47 11.95 9.68
C PHE A 255 -13.83 11.63 10.27
N VAL A 256 -14.30 12.50 11.14
CA VAL A 256 -15.65 12.49 11.71
C VAL A 256 -16.33 13.81 11.40
N SER A 257 -17.58 13.75 10.96
CA SER A 257 -18.50 14.87 10.85
C SER A 257 -19.81 14.50 11.53
N VAL A 258 -20.27 15.36 12.43
CA VAL A 258 -21.55 15.22 13.13
C VAL A 258 -22.34 16.49 12.91
N THR A 259 -23.56 16.36 12.40
CA THR A 259 -24.48 17.50 12.24
C THR A 259 -25.68 17.26 13.11
N THR A 260 -26.05 18.25 13.94
CA THR A 260 -27.28 18.20 14.75
C THR A 260 -28.42 18.91 14.06
N GLY A 261 -29.64 18.58 14.45
CA GLY A 261 -30.86 19.25 14.02
C GLY A 261 -31.81 19.51 15.18
N PRO A 262 -33.03 20.00 14.90
CA PRO A 262 -33.99 20.39 15.93
C PRO A 262 -34.34 19.24 16.89
N GLY A 263 -34.40 19.54 18.18
CA GLY A 263 -34.69 18.55 19.23
C GLY A 263 -33.50 17.65 19.57
N ASN A 264 -32.27 18.11 19.30
CA ASN A 264 -31.06 17.47 19.79
C ASN A 264 -31.02 17.47 21.33
N HIS A 265 -30.30 16.49 21.91
CA HIS A 265 -30.16 16.34 23.35
C HIS A 265 -28.85 15.61 23.68
N PHE A 266 -27.93 16.35 24.29
CA PHE A 266 -26.59 15.88 24.63
C PHE A 266 -26.44 15.50 26.12
N GLY A 267 -27.54 15.52 26.88
CA GLY A 267 -27.54 15.15 28.30
C GLY A 267 -26.75 16.12 29.18
N THR A 268 -26.23 15.61 30.29
CA THR A 268 -25.30 16.33 31.18
C THR A 268 -23.95 15.61 31.21
N GLY A 269 -22.89 16.35 31.49
CA GLY A 269 -21.56 15.77 31.67
C GLY A 269 -20.68 15.76 30.43
N GLN A 270 -19.54 15.07 30.56
CA GLN A 270 -18.51 14.96 29.53
C GLN A 270 -19.03 14.27 28.27
N ILE A 271 -18.58 14.74 27.12
CA ILE A 271 -18.89 14.15 25.81
C ILE A 271 -17.69 13.39 25.25
N SER A 272 -17.96 12.21 24.70
CA SER A 272 -17.00 11.43 23.93
C SER A 272 -17.55 11.08 22.54
N VAL A 273 -16.67 10.67 21.64
CA VAL A 273 -17.01 10.03 20.38
C VAL A 273 -16.45 8.61 20.40
N ASP A 274 -17.21 7.63 19.92
CA ASP A 274 -16.70 6.27 19.74
C ASP A 274 -15.47 6.29 18.78
N LEU A 275 -14.64 5.26 18.75
CA LEU A 275 -13.53 5.14 17.81
C LEU A 275 -13.79 3.99 16.82
N PRO A 276 -13.36 4.09 15.56
CA PRO A 276 -13.61 3.04 14.56
C PRO A 276 -12.89 1.73 14.88
N LEU A 277 -11.74 1.79 15.55
CA LEU A 277 -10.92 0.64 15.93
C LEU A 277 -10.35 0.84 17.35
N PRO A 278 -10.04 -0.26 18.07
CA PRO A 278 -9.30 -0.19 19.33
C PRO A 278 -7.92 0.44 19.15
N CYS A 279 -7.53 1.25 20.13
CA CYS A 279 -6.20 1.85 20.19
C CYS A 279 -5.13 0.82 20.58
N ALA A 280 -3.93 0.95 20.04
CA ALA A 280 -2.81 0.08 20.43
C ALA A 280 -2.48 0.24 21.91
N ASN A 281 -2.25 -0.88 22.62
CA ASN A 281 -1.91 -0.82 24.05
C ASN A 281 -0.57 -0.13 24.34
N SER A 282 0.31 -0.04 23.34
CA SER A 282 1.64 0.56 23.43
C SER A 282 1.69 2.06 23.14
N MET A 283 0.58 2.67 22.70
CA MET A 283 0.62 4.07 22.28
C MET A 283 0.61 5.03 23.47
N PRO A 284 1.32 6.17 23.39
CA PRO A 284 1.10 7.28 24.32
C PRO A 284 -0.27 7.92 24.10
N ASP A 285 -0.73 8.73 25.06
CA ASP A 285 -1.91 9.58 24.87
C ASP A 285 -1.71 10.49 23.64
N THR A 286 -2.66 10.48 22.71
CA THR A 286 -2.61 11.30 21.50
C THR A 286 -3.74 12.32 21.49
N TRP A 287 -3.47 13.45 20.85
CA TRP A 287 -4.42 14.54 20.67
C TRP A 287 -4.71 14.72 19.19
N SER A 288 -5.99 14.63 18.85
CA SER A 288 -6.52 14.77 17.50
C SER A 288 -7.30 16.08 17.40
N LYS A 289 -7.21 16.81 16.28
CA LYS A 289 -7.78 18.16 16.14
C LYS A 289 -9.16 18.14 15.51
N GLY A 290 -9.96 19.14 15.83
CA GLY A 290 -11.30 19.33 15.29
C GLY A 290 -11.84 20.74 15.52
N HIS A 291 -13.11 20.92 15.16
CA HIS A 291 -13.89 22.13 15.36
C HIS A 291 -15.31 21.79 15.82
N ILE A 292 -15.87 22.65 16.66
CA ILE A 292 -17.28 22.66 17.03
C ILE A 292 -17.88 24.02 16.66
N PHE A 293 -18.81 23.99 15.71
CA PHE A 293 -19.62 25.13 15.34
C PHE A 293 -20.93 25.09 16.11
N ILE A 294 -21.23 26.14 16.86
CA ILE A 294 -22.45 26.32 17.64
C ILE A 294 -23.22 27.48 17.01
N SER A 295 -24.39 27.19 16.45
CA SER A 295 -25.26 28.24 15.91
C SER A 295 -26.22 28.80 16.95
N THR A 296 -26.77 29.97 16.64
CA THR A 296 -27.86 30.60 17.42
C THR A 296 -29.06 29.68 17.65
N GLN A 297 -29.30 28.70 16.78
CA GLN A 297 -30.38 27.70 16.94
C GLN A 297 -30.18 26.77 18.15
N ASN A 298 -28.93 26.56 18.57
CA ASN A 298 -28.58 25.79 19.76
C ASN A 298 -28.41 26.66 21.01
N GLY A 299 -28.85 27.93 20.93
CA GLY A 299 -28.99 28.83 22.07
C GLY A 299 -27.83 29.82 22.26
N ALA A 300 -26.78 29.75 21.44
CA ALA A 300 -25.72 30.75 21.44
C ALA A 300 -26.27 32.15 21.08
N ASP A 301 -25.64 33.19 21.62
CA ASP A 301 -25.96 34.59 21.35
C ASP A 301 -25.62 35.01 19.92
N GLN A 302 -24.61 34.38 19.33
CA GLN A 302 -24.23 34.48 17.93
C GLN A 302 -23.69 33.14 17.43
N ASP A 303 -23.41 33.03 16.13
CA ASP A 303 -22.73 31.85 15.59
C ASP A 303 -21.26 31.85 16.04
N LEU A 304 -20.83 30.74 16.67
CA LEU A 304 -19.52 30.60 17.28
C LEU A 304 -18.82 29.35 16.74
N ASP A 305 -17.53 29.47 16.42
CA ASP A 305 -16.67 28.34 16.10
C ASP A 305 -15.58 28.21 17.17
N PHE A 306 -15.51 27.04 17.80
CA PHE A 306 -14.48 26.74 18.78
C PHE A 306 -13.58 25.62 18.26
N MET A 307 -12.29 25.75 18.57
CA MET A 307 -11.36 24.64 18.42
C MET A 307 -11.82 23.48 19.32
N LEU A 308 -11.72 22.27 18.78
CA LEU A 308 -11.99 21.02 19.48
C LEU A 308 -10.72 20.18 19.44
N GLU A 309 -10.40 19.51 20.55
CA GLU A 309 -9.40 18.47 20.57
C GLU A 309 -10.02 17.16 21.07
N VAL A 310 -9.50 16.04 20.58
CA VAL A 310 -9.95 14.69 20.93
C VAL A 310 -8.78 14.00 21.62
N LEU A 311 -8.92 13.74 22.91
CA LEU A 311 -7.97 12.94 23.67
C LEU A 311 -8.25 11.46 23.43
N ILE A 312 -7.24 10.75 22.93
CA ILE A 312 -7.28 9.32 22.66
C ILE A 312 -6.18 8.66 23.49
N LYS A 313 -6.52 7.60 24.24
CA LYS A 313 -5.58 6.93 25.15
C LYS A 313 -5.46 5.44 24.86
N SER A 314 -4.35 4.87 25.29
CA SER A 314 -4.13 3.42 25.23
C SER A 314 -5.30 2.66 25.88
N SER A 315 -5.71 1.56 25.23
CA SER A 315 -6.84 0.70 25.61
C SER A 315 -8.22 1.39 25.65
N TRP A 316 -8.34 2.63 25.16
CA TRP A 316 -9.64 3.29 25.03
C TRP A 316 -10.35 2.86 23.75
N ARG A 317 -11.69 2.91 23.80
CA ARG A 317 -12.57 2.67 22.64
C ARG A 317 -13.24 3.95 22.17
N ARG A 318 -12.92 5.08 22.81
CA ARG A 318 -13.56 6.39 22.61
C ARG A 318 -12.54 7.51 22.74
N GLY A 319 -12.73 8.55 21.96
CA GLY A 319 -12.04 9.82 22.11
C GLY A 319 -12.85 10.77 22.98
N VAL A 320 -12.25 11.34 24.02
CA VAL A 320 -12.90 12.36 24.84
C VAL A 320 -12.74 13.73 24.20
N LEU A 321 -13.83 14.47 24.09
CA LEU A 321 -13.83 15.79 23.47
C LEU A 321 -13.40 16.87 24.47
N TYR A 322 -12.52 17.76 24.03
CA TYR A 322 -12.02 18.92 24.77
C TYR A 322 -12.21 20.19 23.95
N THR A 323 -12.53 21.27 24.64
CA THR A 323 -12.85 22.57 24.02
C THR A 323 -12.43 23.67 24.98
N PRO A 324 -12.08 24.88 24.50
CA PRO A 324 -11.77 26.00 25.38
C PRO A 324 -12.97 26.33 26.27
N VAL A 325 -12.70 26.69 27.52
CA VAL A 325 -13.76 27.06 28.48
C VAL A 325 -14.56 28.28 28.02
N SER A 326 -13.92 29.26 27.40
CA SER A 326 -14.60 30.39 26.76
C SER A 326 -13.72 30.94 25.63
N GLY A 327 -14.30 31.75 24.74
CA GLY A 327 -13.70 32.19 23.46
C GLY A 327 -12.40 33.00 23.53
N ALA A 328 -11.75 33.12 24.69
CA ALA A 328 -10.54 33.92 24.90
C ALA A 328 -9.38 33.18 25.61
N TYR A 329 -9.50 31.90 25.99
CA TYR A 329 -8.48 31.21 26.80
C TYR A 329 -7.96 29.90 26.18
N ASN A 330 -6.68 29.61 26.42
CA ASN A 330 -5.99 28.36 26.04
C ASN A 330 -6.30 27.17 26.99
N ASN A 331 -7.18 27.34 27.97
CA ASN A 331 -7.51 26.29 28.92
C ASN A 331 -8.54 25.34 28.30
N LEU A 332 -8.06 24.25 27.72
CA LEU A 332 -8.90 23.15 27.27
C LEU A 332 -9.44 22.39 28.48
N LYS A 333 -10.75 22.17 28.50
CA LYS A 333 -11.43 21.28 29.45
C LYS A 333 -12.30 20.30 28.68
N PRO A 334 -12.70 19.18 29.31
CA PRO A 334 -13.67 18.29 28.69
C PRO A 334 -14.90 19.08 28.24
N HIS A 335 -15.35 18.80 27.01
CA HIS A 335 -16.61 19.32 26.50
C HIS A 335 -17.72 18.77 27.39
N ILE A 336 -18.44 19.68 28.06
CA ILE A 336 -19.46 19.34 29.05
C ILE A 336 -20.75 20.05 28.70
N MET A 337 -21.83 19.29 28.74
CA MET A 337 -23.17 19.86 28.67
C MET A 337 -23.61 20.41 30.02
N GLY A 338 -23.94 21.70 30.03
CA GLY A 338 -24.50 22.44 31.16
C GLY A 338 -25.22 23.70 30.66
N PHE A 339 -26.08 24.30 31.49
CA PHE A 339 -26.79 25.53 31.14
C PHE A 339 -25.98 26.76 31.55
N GLY A 340 -25.84 27.74 30.66
CA GLY A 340 -25.11 28.98 30.95
C GLY A 340 -23.64 28.73 31.33
N ASN A 341 -23.22 29.22 32.50
CA ASN A 341 -21.84 29.15 32.97
C ASN A 341 -21.37 27.74 33.41
N GLU A 342 -22.27 26.75 33.41
CA GLU A 342 -21.97 25.37 33.80
C GLU A 342 -21.50 24.51 32.62
N GLY A 343 -21.77 24.94 31.38
CA GLY A 343 -21.34 24.25 30.16
C GLY A 343 -19.89 24.57 29.76
N ILE A 344 -19.29 23.71 28.94
CA ILE A 344 -17.97 23.94 28.33
C ILE A 344 -18.05 23.60 26.83
N PRO A 345 -17.89 24.56 25.91
CA PRO A 345 -17.61 25.98 26.16
C PRO A 345 -18.74 26.68 26.93
N GLN A 346 -18.38 27.71 27.71
CA GLN A 346 -19.34 28.55 28.42
C GLN A 346 -20.01 29.48 27.41
N LEU A 347 -21.34 29.47 27.40
CA LEU A 347 -22.16 30.37 26.59
C LEU A 347 -22.90 31.35 27.51
N ALA A 348 -23.02 32.61 27.10
CA ALA A 348 -23.71 33.65 27.86
C ALA A 348 -25.20 33.30 28.09
N SER A 349 -25.81 32.70 27.09
CA SER A 349 -27.12 32.07 27.12
C SER A 349 -27.04 30.79 26.31
N GLY A 350 -27.71 29.72 26.74
CA GLY A 350 -27.82 28.48 25.97
C GLY A 350 -27.00 27.31 26.51
N TYR A 351 -27.04 26.22 25.74
CA TYR A 351 -26.30 24.99 26.00
C TYR A 351 -25.17 24.88 24.98
N PRO A 352 -23.99 24.36 25.35
CA PRO A 352 -22.91 24.15 24.40
C PRO A 352 -23.18 22.95 23.49
N VAL A 353 -24.26 22.98 22.70
CA VAL A 353 -24.52 21.95 21.69
C VAL A 353 -24.01 22.42 20.34
N GLY A 354 -23.02 21.72 19.81
CA GLY A 354 -22.56 21.91 18.44
C GLY A 354 -23.66 21.62 17.42
N SER A 355 -23.86 22.57 16.52
CA SER A 355 -24.61 22.41 15.27
C SER A 355 -23.83 21.52 14.31
N VAL A 356 -22.50 21.67 14.29
CA VAL A 356 -21.59 20.81 13.55
C VAL A 356 -20.35 20.50 14.38
N TYR A 357 -19.93 19.23 14.41
CA TYR A 357 -18.64 18.79 14.92
C TYR A 357 -17.84 18.21 13.77
N THR A 358 -16.58 18.61 13.62
CA THR A 358 -15.65 17.98 12.68
C THR A 358 -14.36 17.62 13.39
N MET A 359 -13.82 16.43 13.14
CA MET A 359 -12.60 15.94 13.79
C MET A 359 -11.75 15.15 12.81
N HIS A 360 -10.43 15.32 12.89
CA HIS A 360 -9.45 14.44 12.25
C HIS A 360 -8.85 13.54 13.32
N LEU A 361 -8.98 12.22 13.15
CA LEU A 361 -8.50 11.21 14.06
C LEU A 361 -7.18 10.64 13.54
N SER A 362 -6.15 10.64 14.38
CA SER A 362 -4.91 9.92 14.09
C SER A 362 -4.33 9.26 15.34
N TYR A 363 -4.19 7.94 15.30
CA TYR A 363 -3.65 7.14 16.40
C TYR A 363 -3.20 5.74 15.95
N PRO A 364 -2.21 5.12 16.61
CA PRO A 364 -1.86 3.71 16.39
C PRO A 364 -3.01 2.76 16.77
N VAL A 365 -3.29 1.76 15.93
CA VAL A 365 -4.32 0.74 16.20
C VAL A 365 -3.71 -0.56 16.71
N GLU A 366 -4.45 -1.30 17.53
CA GLU A 366 -4.10 -2.67 17.88
C GLU A 366 -4.16 -3.54 16.61
N ASP A 367 -3.20 -4.46 16.43
CA ASP A 367 -3.03 -5.25 15.20
C ASP A 367 -4.39 -5.82 14.72
N VAL A 368 -4.76 -5.47 13.47
CA VAL A 368 -6.05 -5.81 12.84
C VAL A 368 -6.02 -7.18 12.17
#